data_AF-A0A9D9KBN5-F1
#
_entry.id   AF-A0A9D9KBN5-F1
#
_cell.length_a   1.000
_cell.length_b   1.000
_cell.length_c   1.000
_cell.angle_alpha   90.00
_cell.angle_beta   90.00
_cell.angle_gamma   90.00
#
_symmetry.space_group_name_H-M   'P 1'
#
loop_
_entity.id
_entity.type
_entity.pdbx_description
1 polymer ?
#
loop_
_entity_poly.entity_id
_entity_poly.type
_entity_poly.pdbx_seq_one_letter_code
_entity_poly.pdbx_strand_id
1 'polypeptide(L)'
;MSAARVGDPVLHPIPPVLTGGPVSPNVLIGGQPAWLALPQAQVANLERAKKESARAVALAEAAEELTKGTMYESAAKAYADKKKFDEAKAMADLITTAAAGGTSIHVCATPPPPLIPHGPGVVTSGSKTVLINGLPACRMGDTLQEALGPKNIIVGGNPTVCIGG
;
A
#
# COMPACT_ATOMS: atom_id res chain seq x y z
N MET A 1 -16.92 -5.72 -10.46
CA MET A 1 -15.98 -6.70 -9.87
C MET A 1 -16.49 -7.08 -8.48
N SER A 2 -16.08 -8.23 -7.93
CA SER A 2 -16.47 -8.63 -6.57
C SER A 2 -16.02 -7.60 -5.55
N ALA A 3 -16.90 -7.24 -4.63
CA ALA A 3 -16.63 -6.23 -3.62
C ALA A 3 -15.62 -6.72 -2.57
N ALA A 4 -14.64 -5.89 -2.24
CA ALA A 4 -13.57 -6.23 -1.31
C ALA A 4 -13.89 -5.81 0.12
N ARG A 5 -13.38 -6.60 1.07
CA ARG A 5 -13.69 -6.56 2.49
C ARG A 5 -12.44 -6.90 3.29
N VAL A 6 -12.49 -6.65 4.59
CA VAL A 6 -11.44 -7.19 5.48
C VAL A 6 -11.32 -8.71 5.30
N GLY A 7 -10.09 -9.21 5.25
CA GLY A 7 -9.77 -10.62 5.07
C GLY A 7 -9.84 -11.14 3.63
N ASP A 8 -10.26 -10.34 2.64
CA ASP A 8 -10.22 -10.78 1.24
C ASP A 8 -8.75 -10.82 0.74
N PRO A 9 -8.40 -11.75 -0.18
CA PRO A 9 -7.00 -12.03 -0.50
C PRO A 9 -6.34 -10.90 -1.31
N VAL A 10 -5.04 -10.73 -1.09
CA VAL A 10 -4.17 -9.85 -1.85
C VAL A 10 -3.02 -10.62 -2.50
N LEU A 11 -2.38 -10.04 -3.50
CA LEU A 11 -1.30 -10.70 -4.24
C LEU A 11 -0.03 -10.89 -3.40
N HIS A 12 0.24 -10.01 -2.44
CA HIS A 12 1.44 -10.13 -1.59
C HIS A 12 1.31 -11.26 -0.56
N PRO A 13 2.40 -11.98 -0.25
CA PRO A 13 2.31 -13.20 0.54
C PRO A 13 2.15 -12.96 2.06
N ILE A 14 2.53 -11.78 2.58
CA ILE A 14 2.60 -11.56 4.04
C ILE A 14 2.01 -10.18 4.42
N PRO A 15 0.78 -10.13 4.96
CA PRO A 15 -0.21 -11.20 5.01
C PRO A 15 -0.90 -11.39 3.64
N PRO A 16 -1.39 -12.60 3.32
CA PRO A 16 -2.02 -12.89 2.03
C PRO A 16 -3.44 -12.34 1.88
N VAL A 17 -3.87 -11.46 2.80
CA VAL A 17 -5.22 -10.92 2.89
C VAL A 17 -5.21 -9.48 3.37
N LEU A 18 -6.28 -8.73 3.10
CA LEU A 18 -6.52 -7.40 3.66
C LEU A 18 -6.64 -7.48 5.19
N THR A 19 -5.76 -6.77 5.89
CA THR A 19 -5.64 -6.74 7.36
C THR A 19 -5.39 -5.32 7.83
N GLY A 20 -5.66 -5.02 9.09
CA GLY A 20 -5.50 -3.67 9.63
C GLY A 20 -6.84 -2.96 9.70
N GLY A 21 -6.89 -1.70 9.28
CA GLY A 21 -8.08 -0.86 9.37
C GLY A 21 -7.75 0.63 9.25
N PRO A 22 -8.72 1.52 9.51
CA PRO A 22 -10.13 1.24 9.83
C PRO A 22 -10.87 0.55 8.67
N VAL A 23 -12.03 -0.03 8.96
CA VAL A 23 -12.94 -0.61 7.95
C VAL A 23 -14.29 0.09 8.06
N SER A 24 -15.22 -0.19 7.15
CA SER A 24 -16.57 0.38 7.29
C SER A 24 -17.17 0.02 8.66
N PRO A 25 -17.67 1.01 9.44
CA PRO A 25 -18.20 0.76 10.77
C PRO A 25 -19.59 0.10 10.74
N ASN A 26 -20.28 0.12 9.59
CA ASN A 26 -21.69 -0.29 9.52
C ASN A 26 -22.10 -0.93 8.19
N VAL A 27 -21.28 -0.91 7.14
CA VAL A 27 -21.58 -1.60 5.88
C VAL A 27 -20.83 -2.92 5.85
N LEU A 28 -21.59 -4.00 5.97
CA LEU A 28 -21.11 -5.37 5.83
C LEU A 28 -21.42 -5.89 4.44
N ILE A 29 -20.46 -6.59 3.84
CA ILE A 29 -20.60 -7.28 2.57
C ILE A 29 -20.40 -8.77 2.86
N GLY A 30 -21.44 -9.59 2.68
CA GLY A 30 -21.41 -10.99 3.08
C GLY A 30 -20.89 -11.23 4.51
N GLY A 31 -21.36 -10.42 5.46
CA GLY A 31 -21.04 -10.52 6.88
C GLY A 31 -19.70 -9.91 7.33
N GLN A 32 -18.84 -9.44 6.41
CA GLN A 32 -17.55 -8.81 6.75
C GLN A 32 -17.57 -7.31 6.42
N PRO A 33 -16.95 -6.45 7.25
CA PRO A 33 -16.83 -5.02 6.96
C PRO A 33 -16.23 -4.72 5.59
N ALA A 34 -16.86 -3.78 4.86
CA ALA A 34 -16.36 -3.31 3.57
C ALA A 34 -15.01 -2.59 3.70
N TRP A 35 -14.14 -2.79 2.70
CA TRP A 35 -12.84 -2.13 2.62
C TRP A 35 -12.94 -0.79 1.87
N LEU A 36 -12.31 0.25 2.39
CA LEU A 36 -12.49 1.63 1.95
C LEU A 36 -11.23 2.17 1.29
N ALA A 37 -11.36 2.68 0.06
CA ALA A 37 -10.25 3.20 -0.72
C ALA A 37 -9.98 4.67 -0.43
N LEU A 38 -8.78 5.11 -0.81
CA LEU A 38 -8.40 6.51 -0.71
C LEU A 38 -9.19 7.35 -1.73
N PRO A 39 -9.78 8.49 -1.34
CA PRO A 39 -10.42 9.41 -2.27
C PRO A 39 -9.47 9.85 -3.39
N GLN A 40 -9.99 9.95 -4.61
CA GLN A 40 -9.19 10.27 -5.81
C GLN A 40 -8.37 11.56 -5.67
N ALA A 41 -8.90 12.56 -4.95
CA ALA A 41 -8.20 13.82 -4.69
C ALA A 41 -6.89 13.63 -3.89
N GLN A 42 -6.82 12.63 -3.02
CA GLN A 42 -5.64 12.33 -2.20
C GLN A 42 -4.67 11.38 -2.92
N VAL A 43 -5.15 10.56 -3.87
CA VAL A 43 -4.32 9.61 -4.66
C VAL A 43 -3.20 10.33 -5.41
N ALA A 44 -3.47 11.47 -6.05
CA ALA A 44 -2.46 12.18 -6.84
C ALA A 44 -1.26 12.65 -6.00
N ASN A 45 -1.50 13.07 -4.75
CA ASN A 45 -0.43 13.49 -3.84
C ASN A 45 0.39 12.29 -3.36
N LEU A 46 -0.26 11.17 -3.06
CA LEU A 46 0.40 9.95 -2.63
C LEU A 46 1.27 9.35 -3.75
N GLU A 47 0.76 9.28 -4.98
CA GLU A 47 1.51 8.74 -6.13
C GLU A 47 2.71 9.62 -6.50
N ARG A 48 2.60 10.95 -6.37
CA ARG A 48 3.75 11.85 -6.53
C ARG A 48 4.82 11.58 -5.49
N ALA A 49 4.45 11.52 -4.20
CA ALA A 49 5.38 11.23 -3.12
C ALA A 49 6.04 9.85 -3.30
N LYS A 50 5.27 8.83 -3.72
CA LYS A 50 5.82 7.50 -4.01
C LYS A 50 6.86 7.54 -5.14
N LYS A 51 6.60 8.29 -6.20
CA LYS A 51 7.55 8.43 -7.32
C LYS A 51 8.86 9.10 -6.88
N GLU A 52 8.76 10.13 -6.04
CA GLU A 52 9.94 10.82 -5.48
C GLU A 52 10.73 9.89 -4.56
N SER A 53 10.04 9.18 -3.66
CA SER A 53 10.62 8.20 -2.74
C SER A 53 11.31 7.05 -3.49
N ALA A 54 10.67 6.48 -4.50
CA ALA A 54 11.22 5.42 -5.34
C ALA A 54 12.49 5.87 -6.08
N ARG A 55 12.51 7.11 -6.60
CA ARG A 55 13.73 7.67 -7.22
C ARG A 55 14.86 7.79 -6.20
N ALA A 56 14.56 8.22 -4.98
CA ALA A 56 15.56 8.41 -3.94
C ALA A 56 16.16 7.07 -3.48
N VAL A 57 15.35 6.01 -3.37
CA VAL A 57 15.82 4.64 -3.10
C VAL A 57 16.66 4.10 -4.26
N ALA A 58 16.20 4.25 -5.50
CA ALA A 58 16.91 3.75 -6.68
C ALA A 58 18.31 4.40 -6.84
N LEU A 59 18.44 5.69 -6.50
CA LEU A 59 19.75 6.36 -6.49
C LEU A 59 20.70 5.79 -5.43
N ALA A 60 20.17 5.43 -4.25
CA ALA A 60 20.98 4.84 -3.20
C ALA A 60 21.39 3.39 -3.51
N GLU A 61 20.50 2.60 -4.12
CA GLU A 61 20.80 1.25 -4.62
C GLU A 61 21.81 1.28 -5.77
N ALA A 62 21.72 2.26 -6.67
CA ALA A 62 22.73 2.45 -7.72
C ALA A 62 24.11 2.78 -7.14
N ALA A 63 24.17 3.59 -6.06
CA ALA A 63 25.43 3.87 -5.37
C ALA A 63 26.01 2.62 -4.69
N GLU A 64 25.17 1.79 -4.08
CA GLU A 64 25.57 0.48 -3.55
C GLU A 64 26.14 -0.41 -4.67
N GLU A 65 25.45 -0.53 -5.81
CA GLU A 65 25.91 -1.32 -6.95
C GLU A 65 27.27 -0.86 -7.49
N LEU A 66 27.43 0.46 -7.69
CA LEU A 66 28.66 1.04 -8.24
C LEU A 66 29.88 0.89 -7.33
N THR A 67 29.68 0.63 -6.04
CA THR A 67 30.75 0.52 -5.05
C THR A 67 31.09 -0.91 -4.66
N LYS A 68 30.41 -1.92 -5.22
CA LYS A 68 30.71 -3.34 -5.00
C LYS A 68 32.17 -3.65 -5.34
N GLY A 69 32.86 -4.32 -4.42
CA GLY A 69 34.28 -4.67 -4.54
C GLY A 69 35.25 -3.50 -4.31
N THR A 70 34.75 -2.31 -3.97
CA THR A 70 35.59 -1.16 -3.61
C THR A 70 35.68 -1.00 -2.10
N MET A 71 36.61 -0.16 -1.62
CA MET A 71 36.70 0.19 -0.20
C MET A 71 35.48 0.96 0.35
N TYR A 72 34.54 1.37 -0.53
CA TYR A 72 33.33 2.10 -0.17
C TYR A 72 32.07 1.21 -0.05
N GLU A 73 32.15 -0.08 -0.36
CA GLU A 73 31.00 -0.99 -0.41
C GLU A 73 30.17 -0.98 0.90
N SER A 74 30.85 -1.08 2.04
CA SER A 74 30.18 -1.10 3.36
C SER A 74 29.47 0.21 3.68
N ALA A 75 30.06 1.36 3.32
CA ALA A 75 29.48 2.67 3.52
C ALA A 75 28.27 2.90 2.60
N ALA A 76 28.36 2.48 1.34
CA ALA A 76 27.27 2.61 0.38
C ALA A 76 26.08 1.73 0.75
N LYS A 77 26.34 0.49 1.22
CA LYS A 77 25.29 -0.38 1.76
C LYS A 77 24.59 0.25 2.97
N ALA A 78 25.35 0.77 3.94
CA ALA A 78 24.78 1.44 5.11
C ALA A 78 23.92 2.65 4.72
N TYR A 79 24.37 3.42 3.71
CA TYR A 79 23.60 4.52 3.15
C TYR A 79 22.30 4.05 2.48
N ALA A 80 22.36 3.00 1.64
CA ALA A 80 21.20 2.45 0.96
C ALA A 80 20.17 1.88 1.95
N ASP A 81 20.61 1.15 2.98
CA ASP A 81 19.74 0.60 4.01
C ASP A 81 19.08 1.72 4.83
N LYS A 82 19.84 2.74 5.25
CA LYS A 82 19.29 3.91 5.94
C LYS A 82 18.28 4.66 5.07
N LYS A 83 18.60 4.87 3.79
CA LYS A 83 17.73 5.60 2.86
C LYS A 83 16.40 4.87 2.67
N LYS A 84 16.42 3.54 2.49
CA LYS A 84 15.21 2.71 2.44
C LYS A 84 14.36 2.86 3.71
N PHE A 85 14.99 2.89 4.89
CA PHE A 85 14.28 3.05 6.15
C PHE A 85 13.63 4.43 6.30
N ASP A 86 14.38 5.50 6.03
CA ASP A 86 13.89 6.87 6.12
C ASP A 86 12.69 7.09 5.17
N GLU A 87 12.82 6.60 3.93
CA GLU A 87 11.78 6.69 2.90
C GLU A 87 10.54 5.84 3.22
N ALA A 88 10.73 4.61 3.71
CA ALA A 88 9.63 3.77 4.17
C ALA A 88 8.87 4.44 5.31
N LYS A 89 9.59 5.03 6.28
CA LYS A 89 8.97 5.76 7.39
C LYS A 89 8.21 6.99 6.90
N ALA A 90 8.80 7.80 6.03
CA ALA A 90 8.14 9.00 5.50
C ALA A 90 6.86 8.65 4.73
N MET A 91 6.90 7.61 3.90
CA MET A 91 5.72 7.13 3.19
C MET A 91 4.68 6.51 4.13
N ALA A 92 5.10 5.80 5.18
CA ALA A 92 4.19 5.25 6.18
C ALA A 92 3.43 6.34 6.94
N ASP A 93 4.12 7.42 7.34
CA ASP A 93 3.53 8.59 7.99
C ASP A 93 2.55 9.31 7.04
N LEU A 94 2.90 9.43 5.75
CA LEU A 94 2.02 10.01 4.73
C LEU A 94 0.75 9.17 4.51
N ILE A 95 0.89 7.84 4.41
CA ILE A 95 -0.26 6.92 4.24
C ILE A 95 -1.18 6.99 5.44
N THR A 96 -0.62 6.97 6.65
CA THR A 96 -1.39 7.08 7.90
C THR A 96 -2.16 8.41 7.95
N THR A 97 -1.52 9.50 7.54
CA THR A 97 -2.15 10.82 7.48
C THR A 97 -3.26 10.88 6.43
N ALA A 98 -3.01 10.34 5.24
CA ALA A 98 -4.00 10.29 4.17
C ALA A 98 -5.24 9.47 4.57
N ALA A 99 -5.04 8.43 5.38
CA ALA A 99 -6.10 7.56 5.84
C ALA A 99 -6.90 8.08 7.05
N ALA A 100 -6.54 9.21 7.64
CA ALA A 100 -7.23 9.79 8.80
C ALA A 100 -8.74 10.05 8.57
N GLY A 101 -9.17 10.14 7.31
CA GLY A 101 -10.59 10.24 6.92
C GLY A 101 -11.37 8.92 6.93
N GLY A 102 -10.80 7.82 7.44
CA GLY A 102 -11.45 6.51 7.51
C GLY A 102 -11.11 5.56 6.35
N THR A 103 -10.12 5.90 5.52
CA THR A 103 -9.62 4.98 4.48
C THR A 103 -8.96 3.78 5.13
N SER A 104 -9.16 2.60 4.57
CA SER A 104 -8.62 1.36 5.13
C SER A 104 -7.13 1.21 4.83
N ILE A 105 -6.35 0.94 5.88
CA ILE A 105 -4.92 0.67 5.78
C ILE A 105 -4.69 -0.84 5.87
N HIS A 106 -4.06 -1.39 4.83
CA HIS A 106 -3.46 -2.71 4.84
C HIS A 106 -2.09 -2.68 5.51
N VAL A 107 -1.81 -3.60 6.43
CA VAL A 107 -0.45 -3.74 6.99
C VAL A 107 0.28 -4.84 6.25
N CYS A 108 1.19 -4.47 5.36
CA CYS A 108 2.05 -5.41 4.65
C CYS A 108 3.33 -5.64 5.46
N ALA A 109 3.53 -6.89 5.88
CA ALA A 109 4.71 -7.31 6.63
C ALA A 109 5.75 -8.00 5.73
N THR A 110 5.53 -8.01 4.41
CA THR A 110 6.48 -8.57 3.44
C THR A 110 7.77 -7.76 3.50
N PRO A 111 8.91 -8.38 3.86
CA PRO A 111 10.20 -7.71 3.82
C PRO A 111 10.72 -7.73 2.37
N PRO A 112 11.05 -6.58 1.75
CA PRO A 112 11.88 -6.54 0.57
C PRO A 112 13.32 -6.92 0.98
N PRO A 113 14.12 -7.49 0.07
CA PRO A 113 15.56 -7.42 0.19
C PRO A 113 15.96 -5.93 0.14
N PRO A 114 16.59 -5.31 1.18
CA PRO A 114 16.94 -5.82 2.50
C PRO A 114 15.98 -5.37 3.64
N LEU A 115 15.52 -6.37 4.41
CA LEU A 115 14.95 -6.41 5.78
C LEU A 115 13.81 -5.46 6.22
N ILE A 116 13.47 -4.39 5.52
CA ILE A 116 12.52 -3.37 6.02
C ILE A 116 11.10 -3.64 5.50
N PRO A 117 10.13 -4.06 6.33
CA PRO A 117 8.77 -4.36 5.85
C PRO A 117 8.18 -3.28 4.95
N HIS A 118 7.42 -3.69 3.92
CA HIS A 118 6.73 -2.78 3.01
C HIS A 118 5.85 -1.75 3.76
N GLY A 119 5.28 -2.13 4.90
CA GLY A 119 4.60 -1.23 5.82
C GLY A 119 3.12 -1.01 5.47
N PRO A 120 2.52 0.12 5.88
CA PRO A 120 1.12 0.38 5.61
C PRO A 120 0.88 0.61 4.12
N GLY A 121 -0.30 0.24 3.63
CA GLY A 121 -0.74 0.47 2.27
C GLY A 121 -2.22 0.83 2.19
N VAL A 122 -2.60 1.62 1.20
CA VAL A 122 -3.99 2.04 0.95
C VAL A 122 -4.39 1.74 -0.48
N VAL A 123 -5.67 1.41 -0.69
CA VAL A 123 -6.19 1.19 -2.05
C VAL A 123 -6.31 2.54 -2.77
N THR A 124 -5.65 2.68 -3.92
CA THR A 124 -5.62 3.93 -4.71
C THR A 124 -6.50 3.90 -5.96
N SER A 125 -7.11 2.76 -6.28
CA SER A 125 -7.92 2.58 -7.48
C SER A 125 -9.34 2.07 -7.21
N GLY A 126 -9.95 2.45 -6.07
CA GLY A 126 -11.33 2.07 -5.72
C GLY A 126 -12.38 2.51 -6.74
N SER A 127 -13.64 2.12 -6.52
CA SER A 127 -14.77 2.47 -7.40
C SER A 127 -14.92 3.98 -7.60
N LYS A 128 -15.12 4.40 -8.84
CA LYS A 128 -15.36 5.81 -9.18
C LYS A 128 -16.80 6.26 -8.97
N THR A 129 -17.72 5.31 -8.78
CA THR A 129 -19.17 5.58 -8.78
C THR A 129 -19.87 5.07 -7.52
N VAL A 130 -19.25 4.18 -6.76
CA VAL A 130 -19.83 3.61 -5.54
C VAL A 130 -19.00 4.04 -4.34
N LEU A 131 -19.66 4.76 -3.44
CA LEU A 131 -19.09 5.17 -2.16
C LEU A 131 -19.72 4.36 -1.03
N ILE A 132 -18.89 3.96 -0.07
CA ILE A 132 -19.28 3.38 1.22
C ILE A 132 -18.75 4.30 2.30
N ASN A 133 -19.63 4.80 3.17
CA ASN A 133 -19.29 5.82 4.17
C ASN A 133 -18.62 7.06 3.57
N GLY A 134 -18.97 7.43 2.34
CA GLY A 134 -18.38 8.57 1.63
C GLY A 134 -17.02 8.32 1.00
N LEU A 135 -16.45 7.11 1.14
CA LEU A 135 -15.17 6.71 0.55
C LEU A 135 -15.37 5.72 -0.60
N PRO A 136 -14.51 5.71 -1.64
CA PRO A 136 -14.59 4.74 -2.72
C PRO A 136 -14.63 3.29 -2.22
N ALA A 137 -15.59 2.52 -2.71
CA ALA A 137 -15.67 1.10 -2.36
C ALA A 137 -14.59 0.29 -3.08
N CYS A 138 -13.90 -0.60 -2.35
CA CYS A 138 -12.86 -1.46 -2.93
C CYS A 138 -13.44 -2.73 -3.56
N ARG A 139 -12.69 -3.29 -4.50
CA ARG A 139 -13.07 -4.44 -5.33
C ARG A 139 -11.85 -5.31 -5.62
N MET A 140 -12.10 -6.54 -6.03
CA MET A 140 -11.09 -7.35 -6.72
C MET A 140 -10.55 -6.57 -7.93
N GLY A 141 -9.23 -6.60 -8.10
CA GLY A 141 -8.49 -5.87 -9.13
C GLY A 141 -8.02 -4.48 -8.70
N ASP A 142 -8.54 -3.94 -7.60
CA ASP A 142 -8.09 -2.64 -7.12
C ASP A 142 -6.66 -2.74 -6.53
N THR A 143 -5.88 -1.68 -6.75
CA THR A 143 -4.46 -1.60 -6.46
C THR A 143 -4.21 -0.93 -5.12
N LEU A 144 -3.31 -1.51 -4.32
CA LEU A 144 -2.81 -0.95 -3.08
C LEU A 144 -1.44 -0.31 -3.30
N GLN A 145 -1.28 0.92 -2.83
CA GLN A 145 0.01 1.57 -2.71
C GLN A 145 0.56 1.37 -1.30
N GLU A 146 1.63 0.59 -1.18
CA GLU A 146 2.37 0.35 0.07
C GLU A 146 3.48 1.38 0.27
N ALA A 147 3.90 1.62 1.52
CA ALA A 147 4.89 2.64 1.85
C ALA A 147 6.22 2.38 1.13
N LEU A 148 6.73 1.15 1.23
CA LEU A 148 7.87 0.64 0.47
C LEU A 148 7.43 -0.58 -0.34
N GLY A 149 8.22 -0.96 -1.36
CA GLY A 149 7.92 -2.12 -2.19
C GLY A 149 6.99 -1.83 -3.38
N PRO A 150 6.72 -2.86 -4.21
CA PRO A 150 5.85 -2.77 -5.37
C PRO A 150 4.38 -2.57 -4.97
N LYS A 151 3.54 -2.26 -5.95
CA LYS A 151 2.09 -2.18 -5.75
C LYS A 151 1.52 -3.57 -5.48
N ASN A 152 0.56 -3.65 -4.55
CA ASN A 152 -0.19 -4.85 -4.25
C ASN A 152 -1.57 -4.79 -4.91
N ILE A 153 -2.25 -5.92 -5.06
CA ILE A 153 -3.53 -6.03 -5.77
C ILE A 153 -4.49 -6.88 -4.95
N ILE A 154 -5.74 -6.46 -4.84
CA ILE A 154 -6.81 -7.28 -4.29
C ILE A 154 -7.14 -8.38 -5.30
N VAL A 155 -6.94 -9.65 -4.95
CA VAL A 155 -7.14 -10.79 -5.88
C VAL A 155 -8.43 -11.56 -5.63
N GLY A 156 -9.23 -11.15 -4.65
CA GLY A 156 -10.54 -11.73 -4.39
C GLY A 156 -11.49 -10.75 -3.69
N GLY A 157 -12.77 -11.09 -3.68
CA GLY A 157 -13.79 -10.33 -2.96
C GLY A 157 -14.99 -11.23 -2.65
N ASN A 158 -16.07 -10.62 -2.16
CA ASN A 158 -17.31 -11.34 -1.95
C ASN A 158 -17.90 -11.88 -3.29
N PRO A 159 -18.24 -13.17 -3.39
CA PRO A 159 -18.67 -13.77 -4.66
C PRO A 159 -20.09 -13.38 -5.09
N THR A 160 -20.91 -12.81 -4.21
CA THR A 160 -22.33 -12.48 -4.48
C THR A 160 -22.60 -10.98 -4.54
N VAL A 161 -21.66 -10.14 -4.12
CA VAL A 161 -21.79 -8.67 -4.17
C VAL A 161 -20.83 -8.09 -5.19
N CYS A 162 -21.38 -7.48 -6.24
CA CYS A 162 -20.64 -6.83 -7.31
C CYS A 162 -20.72 -5.31 -7.18
N ILE A 163 -19.57 -4.64 -7.26
CA ILE A 163 -19.46 -3.18 -7.30
C ILE A 163 -18.88 -2.76 -8.66
N GLY A 164 -19.53 -1.76 -9.29
CA GLY A 164 -19.15 -1.20 -10.60
C GLY A 164 -18.20 0.00 -10.50
N GLY A 165 -18.06 0.73 -11.60
CA GLY A 165 -17.23 1.94 -11.71
C GLY A 165 -15.75 1.65 -11.80
#